data_AF-A0A7X6YG75-F1
#
_entry.id   AF-A0A7X6YG75-F1
#
_cell.length_a   1.000
_cell.length_b   1.000
_cell.length_c   1.000
_cell.angle_alpha   90.00
_cell.angle_beta   90.00
_cell.angle_gamma   90.00
#
_symmetry.space_group_name_H-M   'P 1'
#
loop_
_entity.id
_entity.type
_entity.pdbx_description
1 polymer ?
#
loop_
_entity_poly.entity_id
_entity_poly.type
_entity_poly.pdbx_seq_one_letter_code
_entity_poly.pdbx_strand_id
1 'polypeptide(L)'
;CEALRKAARAARDAVALAQNQYTNGLADFNGVLDAQRSLLTFEETVTLSEGAISEHLICVYKALGGGWSALPAPEPEEAGR
;
A
#
# COMPACT_ATOMS: atom_id res chain seq x y z
N CYS A 1 7.16 -6.27 -2.50
CA CYS A 1 5.71 -6.58 -2.52
C CYS A 1 5.39 -8.06 -2.36
N GLU A 2 6.08 -8.99 -3.03
CA GLU A 2 5.76 -10.42 -2.92
C GLU A 2 5.90 -10.97 -1.49
N ALA A 3 7.00 -10.64 -0.80
CA ALA A 3 7.21 -11.03 0.59
C ALA A 3 6.10 -10.50 1.53
N LEU A 4 5.64 -9.25 1.32
CA LEU A 4 4.54 -8.65 2.08
C LEU A 4 3.22 -9.38 1.81
N ARG A 5 2.92 -9.71 0.55
CA ARG A 5 1.74 -10.50 0.19
C ARG A 5 1.79 -11.92 0.78
N LYS A 6 2.99 -12.52 0.87
CA LYS A 6 3.18 -13.82 1.52
C LYS A 6 2.95 -13.73 3.03
N ALA A 7 3.44 -12.67 3.68
CA ALA A 7 3.19 -12.42 5.10
C ALA A 7 1.69 -12.21 5.40
N ALA A 8 0.98 -11.42 4.58
CA ALA A 8 -0.46 -11.23 4.72
C ALA A 8 -1.24 -12.55 4.57
N ARG A 9 -0.86 -13.42 3.61
CA ARG A 9 -1.46 -14.76 3.49
C ARG A 9 -1.22 -15.62 4.72
N ALA A 10 0.02 -15.70 5.19
CA ALA A 10 0.35 -16.45 6.40
C ALA A 10 -0.42 -15.94 7.64
N ALA A 11 -0.63 -14.63 7.74
CA ALA A 11 -1.43 -14.04 8.80
C ALA A 11 -2.91 -14.42 8.70
N ARG A 12 -3.49 -14.52 7.50
CA ARG A 12 -4.86 -15.05 7.31
C ARG A 12 -4.97 -16.49 7.77
N ASP A 13 -3.99 -17.32 7.43
CA ASP A 13 -3.93 -18.71 7.88
C ASP A 13 -3.82 -18.80 9.41
N ALA A 14 -3.06 -17.89 10.03
CA ALA A 14 -2.94 -17.79 11.49
C ALA A 14 -4.27 -17.41 12.16
N VAL A 15 -5.04 -16.48 11.58
CA VAL A 15 -6.40 -16.16 12.07
C VAL A 15 -7.30 -17.38 11.98
N ALA A 16 -7.28 -18.10 10.85
CA ALA A 16 -8.10 -19.31 10.68
C ALA A 16 -7.73 -20.39 11.71
N LEU A 17 -6.44 -20.58 11.98
CA LEU A 17 -5.97 -21.50 13.02
C LEU A 17 -6.41 -21.06 14.41
N ALA A 18 -6.21 -19.79 14.77
CA ALA A 18 -6.60 -19.25 16.07
C ALA A 18 -8.11 -19.37 16.30
N GLN A 19 -8.92 -19.09 15.27
CA GLN A 19 -10.38 -19.24 15.32
C GLN A 19 -10.76 -20.69 15.59
N ASN A 20 -10.14 -21.65 14.89
CA ASN A 20 -10.38 -23.07 15.11
C ASN A 20 -10.01 -23.51 16.53
N GLN A 21 -8.88 -23.02 17.07
CA GLN A 21 -8.49 -23.35 18.44
C GLN A 21 -9.49 -22.77 19.46
N TYR A 22 -9.94 -21.54 19.26
CA TYR A 22 -10.96 -20.92 20.11
C TYR A 22 -12.30 -21.67 20.06
N THR A 23 -12.80 -22.02 18.88
CA THR A 23 -14.08 -22.74 18.75
C THR A 23 -14.03 -24.15 19.32
N ASN A 24 -12.84 -24.76 19.37
CA ASN A 24 -12.62 -26.06 20.00
C ASN A 24 -12.27 -25.97 21.49
N GLY A 25 -12.24 -24.76 22.07
CA GLY A 25 -11.90 -24.54 23.49
C GLY A 25 -10.43 -24.78 23.83
N LEU A 26 -9.54 -24.83 22.83
CA LEU A 26 -8.10 -25.06 22.98
C LEU A 26 -7.31 -23.77 23.26
N ALA A 27 -7.90 -22.61 22.97
CA ALA A 27 -7.29 -21.31 23.20
C ALA A 27 -8.35 -20.27 23.58
N ASP A 28 -7.92 -19.22 24.28
CA ASP A 28 -8.76 -18.07 24.61
C ASP A 28 -8.92 -17.12 23.40
N PHE A 29 -9.99 -16.32 23.41
CA PHE A 29 -10.32 -15.41 22.32
C PHE A 29 -9.26 -14.33 22.07
N ASN A 30 -8.44 -14.01 23.09
CA ASN A 30 -7.31 -13.09 22.94
C ASN A 30 -6.34 -13.52 21.82
N GLY A 31 -6.11 -14.83 21.64
CA GLY A 31 -5.26 -15.32 20.54
C GLY A 31 -5.86 -15.07 19.15
N VAL A 32 -7.19 -15.03 19.03
CA VAL A 32 -7.88 -14.66 17.80
C VAL A 32 -7.68 -13.18 17.51
N LEU A 33 -7.84 -12.31 18.52
CA LEU A 33 -7.66 -10.87 18.39
C LEU A 33 -6.23 -10.50 18.01
N ASP A 34 -5.23 -11.14 18.62
CA ASP A 34 -3.83 -10.92 18.29
C ASP A 34 -3.50 -11.33 16.84
N ALA A 35 -4.03 -12.47 16.39
CA ALA A 35 -3.89 -12.91 15.01
C ALA A 35 -4.57 -11.94 14.03
N GLN A 36 -5.78 -11.47 14.34
CA GLN A 36 -6.50 -10.50 13.51
C GLN A 36 -5.79 -9.15 13.44
N ARG A 37 -5.25 -8.68 14.56
CA ARG A 37 -4.44 -7.45 14.60
C ARG A 37 -3.19 -7.57 13.73
N SER A 38 -2.51 -8.72 13.80
CA SER A 38 -1.33 -8.98 12.96
C SER A 38 -1.69 -8.99 11.48
N LEU A 39 -2.81 -9.63 11.12
CA LEU A 39 -3.33 -9.63 9.75
C LEU A 39 -3.59 -8.21 9.25
N LEU A 40 -4.28 -7.39 10.04
CA LEU A 40 -4.58 -6.00 9.68
C LEU A 40 -3.30 -5.21 9.37
N THR A 41 -2.29 -5.30 10.23
CA THR A 41 -0.99 -4.63 10.01
C THR A 41 -0.31 -5.07 8.71
N PHE A 42 -0.36 -6.37 8.38
CA PHE A 42 0.23 -6.86 7.13
C PHE A 42 -0.55 -6.41 5.88
N GLU A 43 -1.88 -6.37 5.95
CA GLU A 43 -2.72 -5.87 4.86
C GLU A 43 -2.48 -4.38 4.62
N GLU A 44 -2.45 -3.57 5.68
CA GLU A 44 -2.11 -2.14 5.60
C GLU A 44 -0.72 -1.92 4.96
N THR A 45 0.26 -2.72 5.36
CA THR A 45 1.62 -2.63 4.80
C THR A 45 1.66 -2.96 3.31
N VAL A 46 0.86 -3.94 2.85
CA VAL A 46 0.72 -4.23 1.42
C VAL A 46 0.11 -3.04 0.68
N THR A 47 -0.98 -2.46 1.20
CA THR A 47 -1.65 -1.31 0.57
C THR A 47 -0.74 -0.08 0.48
N LEU A 48 -0.04 0.26 1.56
CA LEU A 48 0.92 1.38 1.56
C LEU A 48 2.05 1.16 0.55
N SER A 49 2.57 -0.07 0.47
CA SER A 49 3.62 -0.42 -0.49
C SER A 49 3.15 -0.27 -1.95
N GLU A 50 1.88 -0.53 -2.24
CA GLU A 50 1.31 -0.35 -3.59
C GLU A 50 1.15 1.14 -3.94
N GLY A 51 0.76 1.97 -2.97
CA GLY A 51 0.74 3.43 -3.12
C GLY A 51 2.13 4.02 -3.40
N ALA A 52 3.14 3.59 -2.64
CA ALA A 52 4.52 4.06 -2.79
C ALA A 52 5.11 3.76 -4.19
N ILE A 53 4.74 2.63 -4.81
CA ILE A 53 5.17 2.33 -6.19
C ILE A 53 4.63 3.37 -7.19
N SER A 54 3.36 3.75 -7.03
CA SER A 54 2.73 4.76 -7.89
C SER A 54 3.40 6.13 -7.72
N GLU A 55 3.71 6.51 -6.48
CA GLU A 55 4.43 7.75 -6.20
C GLU A 55 5.84 7.74 -6.78
N HIS A 56 6.58 6.64 -6.62
CA HIS A 56 7.91 6.50 -7.19
C HIS A 56 7.89 6.59 -8.72
N LEU A 57 6.88 6.03 -9.38
CA LEU A 57 6.73 6.14 -10.83
C LEU A 57 6.52 7.60 -11.26
N ILE A 58 5.68 8.35 -10.56
CA ILE A 58 5.46 9.79 -10.80
C ILE A 58 6.77 10.57 -10.57
N CYS A 59 7.52 10.25 -9.51
CA CYS A 59 8.79 10.89 -9.19
C CYS A 59 9.82 10.69 -10.31
N VAL A 60 9.97 9.45 -10.79
CA VAL A 60 10.85 9.12 -11.92
C VAL A 60 10.41 9.85 -13.19
N TYR A 61 9.11 9.87 -13.50
CA TYR A 61 8.58 10.59 -14.67
C TYR A 61 8.92 12.09 -14.62
N LYS A 62 8.72 12.74 -13.46
CA LYS A 62 9.07 14.15 -13.25
C LYS A 62 10.59 14.39 -13.34
N ALA A 63 11.40 13.52 -12.74
CA ALA A 63 12.86 13.63 -12.74
C ALA A 63 13.46 13.52 -14.16
N LEU A 64 12.83 12.74 -15.04
CA LEU A 64 13.23 12.59 -16.44
C LEU A 64 12.76 13.76 -17.34
N GLY A 65 12.16 14.82 -16.78
CA GLY A 65 11.70 15.99 -17.53
C GLY A 65 10.27 15.88 -18.06
N GLY A 66 9.53 14.84 -17.67
CA GLY A 66 8.11 14.72 -17.94
C GLY A 66 7.31 15.81 -17.20
N GLY A 67 6.71 16.73 -17.96
CA GLY A 67 5.91 17.84 -17.43
C GLY A 67 6.32 19.23 -17.93
N TRP A 68 7.49 19.37 -18.58
CA TRP A 68 7.98 20.65 -19.11
C TRP A 68 7.16 21.19 -20.31
N SER A 69 6.54 20.30 -21.11
CA SER A 69 5.83 20.71 -22.33
C SER A 69 4.39 21.22 -22.13
N ALA A 70 3.90 21.33 -20.90
CA ALA A 70 2.53 21.76 -20.59
C ALA A 70 2.40 23.26 -20.24
N LEU A 71 3.49 24.03 -20.27
CA LEU A 71 3.42 25.48 -20.20
C LEU A 71 3.31 26.01 -21.63
N PRO A 72 2.13 26.48 -22.09
CA PRO A 72 2.11 27.30 -23.29
C PRO A 72 3.07 28.47 -23.07
N ALA A 73 4.01 28.65 -24.00
CA ALA A 73 4.93 29.77 -23.96
C ALA A 73 4.13 31.07 -23.80
N PRO A 74 4.54 32.01 -22.93
CA PRO A 74 3.86 33.30 -22.85
C PRO A 74 3.87 33.91 -24.26
N GLU A 75 2.69 34.11 -24.82
CA GLU A 75 2.53 34.80 -26.09
C GLU A 75 3.23 36.17 -25.95
N PRO A 76 4.07 36.57 -26.93
CA PRO A 76 4.73 37.86 -26.85
C PRO A 76 3.65 38.94 -26.86
N GLU A 77 3.52 39.63 -25.74
CA GLU A 77 2.77 40.88 -25.62
C GLU A 77 3.27 41.80 -26.73
N GLU A 78 2.44 42.01 -27.76
CA GLU A 78 2.70 42.92 -28.88
C GLU A 78 2.98 44.32 -28.32
N ALA A 79 4.26 44.62 -28.17
CA ALA A 79 4.76 45.96 -27.98
C ALA A 79 4.41 46.79 -29.23
N GLY A 80 3.40 47.64 -29.11
CA GLY A 80 3.25 48.85 -29.89
C GLY A 80 2.35 48.76 -31.13
N ARG A 81 1.12 49.25 -30.98
CA ARG A 81 0.60 50.32 -31.85
C ARG A 81 -0.53 51.10 -31.20
#